data_AF-Q8BVB5-F1
#
_entry.id   AF-Q8BVB5-F1
#
_cell.length_a   1.000
_cell.length_b   1.000
_cell.length_c   1.000
_cell.angle_alpha   90.00
_cell.angle_beta   90.00
_cell.angle_gamma   90.00
#
_symmetry.space_group_name_H-M   'P 1'
#
loop_
_entity.id
_entity.type
_entity.pdbx_description
1 polymer ?
#
loop_
_entity_poly.entity_id
_entity_poly.type
_entity_poly.pdbx_seq_one_letter_code
_entity_poly.pdbx_strand_id
1 'polypeptide(L)' 'MNLRLSCLLFILVTSLPAGRCSIGNKGISFETCTAIEGLCFFGCKLGWVWIAYCNNIMSCCRKDTDFVLPQTKGI' A
#
# COMPACT_ATOMS: atom_id res chain seq x y z
N MET A 1 44.08 15.87 11.54
CA MET A 1 43.12 15.14 12.41
C MET A 1 41.96 14.48 11.65
N ASN A 2 41.91 14.54 10.32
CA ASN A 2 40.77 14.03 9.53
C ASN A 2 40.72 12.51 9.33
N LEU A 3 41.87 11.81 9.39
CA LEU A 3 41.90 10.34 9.23
C LEU A 3 41.14 9.60 10.33
N ARG A 4 41.12 10.12 11.56
CA ARG A 4 40.40 9.47 12.67
C ARG A 4 38.89 9.48 12.45
N LEU A 5 38.34 10.60 11.96
CA LEU A 5 36.91 10.72 11.68
C LEU A 5 36.50 9.81 10.51
N SER A 6 37.30 9.76 9.45
CA SER A 6 37.04 8.87 8.30
C SER A 6 37.05 7.39 8.72
N CYS A 7 38.01 6.97 9.54
CA CYS A 7 38.08 5.59 10.03
C CYS A 7 36.90 5.24 10.93
N LEU A 8 36.48 6.15 11.83
CA LEU A 8 35.29 5.96 12.66
C LEU A 8 34.00 5.83 11.83
N LEU A 9 33.85 6.64 10.78
CA LEU A 9 32.69 6.56 9.88
C LEU A 9 32.69 5.25 9.09
N PHE A 10 33.85 4.77 8.63
CA PHE A 10 33.97 3.47 7.96
C PHE A 10 33.57 2.33 8.89
N ILE A 11 34.08 2.32 10.13
CA ILE A 11 33.70 1.32 11.13
C ILE A 11 32.20 1.37 11.38
N LEU A 12 31.61 2.57 11.56
CA LEU A 12 30.18 2.73 11.76
C LEU A 12 29.39 2.11 10.61
N VAL A 13 29.67 2.48 9.35
CA VAL A 13 28.99 1.95 8.15
C VAL A 13 29.11 0.44 8.04
N THR A 14 30.30 -0.12 8.30
CA THR A 14 30.51 -1.59 8.25
C THR A 14 29.87 -2.34 9.42
N SER A 15 29.61 -1.66 10.54
CA SER A 15 28.92 -2.21 11.70
C SER A 15 27.39 -2.11 11.61
N LEU A 16 26.83 -1.43 10.60
CA LEU A 16 25.41 -1.60 10.31
C LEU A 16 25.21 -3.06 9.91
N PRO A 17 24.41 -3.84 10.66
CA PRO A 17 24.14 -5.21 10.29
C PRO A 17 23.62 -5.16 8.86
N ALA A 18 24.30 -5.87 7.94
CA ALA A 18 23.87 -6.01 6.55
C ALA A 18 22.38 -6.28 6.61
N GLY A 19 21.59 -5.28 6.17
CA GLY A 19 20.22 -5.11 6.59
C GLY A 19 19.52 -6.44 6.47
N ARG A 20 19.39 -7.14 7.60
CA ARG A 20 18.48 -8.26 7.68
C ARG A 20 17.17 -7.55 7.50
N CYS A 21 16.66 -7.57 6.27
CA CYS A 21 15.40 -6.94 5.90
C CYS A 21 14.35 -7.59 6.79
N SER A 22 14.19 -7.05 8.00
CA SER A 22 13.22 -7.46 9.01
C SER A 22 11.81 -7.22 8.49
N ILE A 23 11.72 -6.44 7.40
CA ILE A 23 10.56 -6.23 6.58
C ILE A 23 10.78 -6.99 5.27
N GLY A 24 10.37 -8.25 5.25
CA GLY A 24 10.08 -8.97 4.01
C GLY A 24 8.62 -8.75 3.67
N ASN A 25 8.32 -8.29 2.46
CA ASN A 25 6.98 -8.46 1.91
C ASN A 25 6.95 -9.77 1.11
N LYS A 26 5.85 -10.51 1.17
CA LYS A 26 5.52 -11.36 0.02
C LYS A 26 5.29 -10.37 -1.11
N GLY A 27 5.95 -10.57 -2.26
CA GLY A 27 5.90 -9.61 -3.37
C GLY A 27 4.49 -9.11 -3.66
N ILE A 28 4.37 -7.98 -4.36
CA ILE A 28 3.06 -7.37 -4.59
C ILE A 28 2.17 -8.31 -5.44
N SER A 29 1.09 -8.80 -4.86
CA SER A 29 0.02 -9.45 -5.62
C SER A 29 -0.80 -8.33 -6.26
N PHE A 30 -0.62 -8.11 -7.55
CA PHE A 30 -1.39 -7.13 -8.29
C PHE A 30 -2.65 -7.78 -8.85
N GLU A 31 -3.75 -7.64 -8.11
CA GLU A 31 -5.08 -7.97 -8.65
C GLU A 31 -5.64 -6.72 -9.33
N THR A 32 -6.13 -6.87 -10.56
CA THR A 32 -6.80 -5.76 -11.24
C THR A 32 -8.07 -5.40 -10.49
N CYS A 33 -8.54 -4.14 -10.62
CA CYS A 33 -9.79 -3.71 -9.99
C CYS A 33 -10.96 -4.65 -10.32
N THR A 34 -11.01 -5.14 -11.56
CA THR A 34 -12.01 -6.10 -12.03
C THR A 34 -11.86 -7.50 -11.43
N ALA A 35 -10.63 -7.94 -11.10
CA ALA A 35 -10.39 -9.26 -10.53
C ALA A 35 -10.96 -9.40 -9.12
N ILE A 36 -11.07 -8.29 -8.39
CA ILE A 36 -11.66 -8.23 -7.04
C ILE A 36 -13.13 -7.79 -7.05
N GLU A 37 -13.82 -7.91 -8.19
CA GLU A 37 -15.20 -7.43 -8.40
C GLU A 37 -15.38 -5.93 -8.09
N GLY A 38 -14.28 -5.18 -8.19
CA GLY A 38 -14.27 -3.73 -8.04
C GLY A 38 -14.67 -3.01 -9.32
N LEU A 39 -15.16 -1.78 -9.15
CA LEU A 39 -15.51 -0.86 -10.24
C LEU A 39 -14.80 0.47 -10.03
N CYS A 40 -14.45 1.12 -11.14
CA CYS A 40 -13.76 2.41 -11.11
C CYS A 40 -14.78 3.58 -11.12
N PHE A 41 -14.67 4.49 -10.15
CA PHE A 41 -15.49 5.70 -10.05
C PHE A 41 -14.64 6.94 -9.74
N PHE A 42 -15.15 8.15 -9.99
CA PHE A 42 -14.57 9.39 -9.46
C PHE A 42 -14.93 9.54 -7.97
N GLY A 43 -14.24 8.78 -7.12
CA GLY A 43 -14.55 8.60 -5.70
C GLY A 43 -15.54 7.47 -5.43
N CYS A 44 -15.41 6.78 -4.30
CA CYS A 44 -16.29 5.66 -3.95
C CYS A 44 -17.66 6.13 -3.46
N LYS A 45 -18.69 5.40 -3.89
CA LYS A 45 -20.07 5.61 -3.42
C LYS A 45 -20.19 5.19 -1.95
N LEU A 46 -21.20 5.70 -1.25
CA LEU A 46 -21.53 5.21 0.09
C LEU A 46 -21.79 3.69 0.06
N GLY A 47 -21.25 2.96 1.04
CA GLY A 47 -21.30 1.49 1.09
C GLY A 47 -20.33 0.78 0.15
N TRP A 48 -19.34 1.50 -0.39
CA TRP A 48 -18.23 0.93 -1.14
C TRP A 48 -16.90 1.28 -0.47
N VAL A 49 -15.98 0.31 -0.43
CA VAL A 49 -14.64 0.46 0.13
C VAL A 49 -13.66 0.82 -0.97
N TRP A 50 -12.80 1.79 -0.70
CA TRP A 50 -11.71 2.18 -1.59
C TRP A 50 -10.58 1.16 -1.54
N ILE A 51 -10.10 0.72 -2.72
CA ILE A 51 -9.03 -0.29 -2.82
C ILE A 51 -7.74 0.27 -3.41
N ALA A 52 -7.84 0.94 -4.56
CA ALA A 52 -6.67 1.41 -5.32
C ALA A 52 -7.07 2.52 -6.32
N TYR A 53 -6.09 3.09 -7.02
CA TYR A 53 -6.36 3.98 -8.15
C TYR A 53 -6.59 3.21 -9.45
N CYS A 54 -7.55 3.69 -10.26
CA CYS A 54 -7.72 3.32 -11.66
C CYS A 54 -7.23 4.47 -12.54
N ASN A 55 -6.36 4.18 -13.52
CA ASN A 55 -5.89 5.16 -14.52
C ASN A 55 -5.44 6.51 -13.91
N ASN A 56 -4.80 6.46 -12.74
CA ASN A 56 -4.26 7.60 -11.95
C ASN A 56 -5.27 8.62 -11.39
N ILE A 57 -6.52 8.67 -11.86
CA ILE A 57 -7.51 9.69 -11.43
C ILE A 57 -8.79 9.12 -10.81
N MET A 58 -9.15 7.88 -11.16
CA MET A 58 -10.33 7.22 -10.64
C MET A 58 -9.97 6.34 -9.44
N SER A 59 -10.97 5.99 -8.64
CA SER A 59 -10.86 5.08 -7.51
C SER A 59 -11.48 3.73 -7.86
N CYS A 60 -10.72 2.66 -7.66
CA CYS A 60 -11.26 1.31 -7.61
C CYS A 60 -12.00 1.13 -6.29
N CYS A 61 -13.28 0.80 -6.38
CA CYS A 61 -14.16 0.63 -5.24
C CYS A 61 -14.80 -0.75 -5.30
N ARG A 62 -14.90 -1.44 -4.16
CA ARG A 62 -15.64 -2.70 -4.02
C ARG A 62 -16.82 -2.51 -3.08
N LYS A 63 -17.96 -3.14 -3.34
CA LYS A 63 -19.12 -3.06 -2.44
C LYS A 63 -18.72 -3.60 -1.07
N ASP A 64 -19.00 -2.83 -0.01
CA ASP A 64 -18.77 -3.28 1.36
C ASP A 64 -19.79 -4.35 1.71
N THR A 65 -19.32 -5.52 2.13
CA THR A 65 -20.18 -6.65 2.56
C THR A 65 -20.21 -6.80 4.07
N ASP A 66 -19.22 -6.24 4.78
CA ASP A 66 -19.03 -6.44 6.21
C ASP A 66 -19.78 -5.36 7.00
N PHE A 67 -19.75 -4.12 6.52
CA PHE A 67 -20.38 -2.97 7.19
C PHE A 67 -21.38 -2.26 6.26
N VAL A 68 -22.36 -3.02 5.78
CA VAL A 68 -23.41 -2.50 4.88
C VAL A 68 -24.21 -1.41 5.60
N LEU A 69 -24.05 -0.16 5.15
CA LEU A 69 -24.81 0.97 5.67
C LEU A 69 -26.31 0.77 5.39
N PRO A 70 -27.22 1.03 6.34
CA PRO A 70 -28.66 0.86 6.13
C PRO A 70 -29.19 1.54 4.87
N GLN A 71 -28.66 2.74 4.58
CA GLN A 71 -29.02 3.55 3.40
C GLN A 71 -28.59 2.95 2.04
N THR A 72 -27.81 1.87 2.03
CA THR A 72 -27.31 1.22 0.81
C THR A 72 -28.06 -0.06 0.47
N LYS A 73 -29.00 -0.48 1.32
CA LYS A 73 -29.92 -1.59 1.01
C LYS A 73 -30.99 -1.08 0.03
N GLY A 74 -30.77 -1.31 -1.26
CA GLY A 74 -31.72 -0.96 -2.34
C GLY A 74 -31.14 -0.20 -3.53
N ILE A 75 -29.84 0.10 -3.51
CA ILE A 75 -29.07 0.66 -4.63
C ILE A 75 -28.09 -0.40 -5.16
#